data_AF-A0A2U1VLW3-F1
#
_entry.id   AF-A0A2U1VLW3-F1
#
_cell.length_a   1.000
_cell.length_b   1.000
_cell.length_c   1.000
_cell.angle_alpha   90.00
_cell.angle_beta   90.00
_cell.angle_gamma   90.00
#
_symmetry.space_group_name_H-M   'P 1'
#
loop_
_entity.id
_entity.type
_entity.pdbx_description
1 polymer ?
#
loop_
_entity_poly.entity_id
_entity_poly.type
_entity_poly.pdbx_seq_one_letter_code
_entity_poly.pdbx_strand_id
1 'polypeptide(L)'
;MLSASLSDGRSEDPLILLWQDWRETFASSQRLCREAQRLERELAETIGFPRVEIPLNDPGRPSVVATDARQIDRVLGKTPATRSLRRRLKRDLAAAQANWDAEAAAVGLTSAVEREAAADRRVDELLRTASRTPARSIPGVIAKLAIATEWSELEPDADGYPWDFIRGVLADLTALTANEA
;
A
#
# COMPACT_ATOMS: atom_id res chain seq x y z
N MET A 1 23.49 -47.88 -29.67
CA MET A 1 24.23 -46.66 -29.24
C MET A 1 23.49 -45.45 -29.81
N LEU A 2 23.47 -44.33 -29.05
CA LEU A 2 22.61 -43.13 -29.16
C LEU A 2 21.24 -43.35 -28.48
N SER A 3 21.12 -43.28 -27.15
CA SER A 3 21.38 -42.18 -26.20
C SER A 3 20.55 -40.91 -26.46
N ALA A 4 19.44 -40.84 -25.71
CA ALA A 4 18.80 -39.67 -25.12
C ALA A 4 18.59 -38.41 -25.99
N SER A 5 17.34 -38.22 -26.41
CA SER A 5 16.69 -36.92 -26.31
C SER A 5 15.49 -37.06 -25.38
N LEU A 6 15.78 -37.25 -24.08
CA LEU A 6 14.90 -36.73 -23.06
C LEU A 6 15.06 -35.23 -23.14
N SER A 7 14.21 -34.59 -23.95
CA SER A 7 13.97 -33.16 -23.82
C SER A 7 13.56 -32.95 -22.37
N ASP A 8 14.51 -32.48 -21.55
CA ASP A 8 14.30 -32.11 -20.16
C ASP A 8 13.34 -30.92 -20.16
N GLY A 9 12.04 -31.23 -20.21
CA GLY A 9 10.94 -30.30 -20.03
C GLY A 9 10.84 -29.88 -18.57
N ARG A 10 11.97 -29.52 -17.96
CA ARG A 10 12.03 -28.91 -16.64
C ARG A 10 11.60 -27.47 -16.80
N SER A 11 10.28 -27.28 -16.96
CA SER A 11 9.63 -25.98 -16.79
C SER A 11 10.23 -25.34 -15.54
N GLU A 12 10.79 -24.15 -15.69
CA GLU A 12 11.35 -23.37 -14.59
C GLU A 12 10.34 -23.33 -13.45
N ASP A 13 10.83 -23.48 -12.21
CA ASP A 13 9.97 -23.50 -11.04
C ASP A 13 9.18 -22.18 -10.98
N PRO A 14 7.83 -22.21 -10.96
CA PRO A 14 7.03 -20.99 -11.06
C PRO A 14 7.33 -19.98 -9.96
N LEU A 15 7.90 -20.41 -8.82
CA LEU A 15 8.31 -19.51 -7.74
C LEU A 15 9.52 -18.66 -8.11
N ILE A 16 10.39 -19.10 -9.02
CA ILE A 16 11.52 -18.28 -9.49
C ILE A 16 10.98 -17.09 -10.28
N LEU A 17 10.02 -17.33 -11.17
CA LEU A 17 9.36 -16.27 -11.94
C LEU A 17 8.57 -15.32 -11.02
N LEU A 18 7.82 -15.87 -10.05
CA LEU A 18 7.08 -15.06 -9.08
C LEU A 18 8.01 -14.19 -8.21
N TRP A 19 9.20 -14.69 -7.86
CA TRP A 19 10.18 -13.90 -7.11
C TRP A 19 10.72 -12.73 -7.92
N GLN A 20 11.04 -12.95 -9.20
CA GLN A 20 11.47 -11.89 -10.12
C GLN A 20 10.37 -10.84 -10.30
N ASP A 21 9.15 -11.29 -10.64
CA ASP A 21 7.98 -10.43 -10.82
C ASP A 21 7.69 -9.60 -9.55
N TRP A 22 7.77 -10.23 -8.37
CA TRP A 22 7.56 -9.54 -7.10
C TRP A 22 8.62 -8.47 -6.87
N ARG A 23 9.91 -8.75 -7.09
CA ARG A 23 10.98 -7.75 -6.90
C ARG A 23 10.81 -6.55 -7.82
N GLU A 24 10.47 -6.78 -9.08
CA GLU A 24 10.24 -5.70 -10.05
C GLU A 24 9.00 -4.87 -9.70
N THR A 25 7.91 -5.54 -9.32
CA THR A 25 6.66 -4.89 -8.91
C THR A 25 6.88 -4.07 -7.64
N PHE A 26 7.54 -4.64 -6.63
CA PHE A 26 7.81 -3.97 -5.37
C PHE A 26 8.72 -2.74 -5.54
N ALA A 27 9.79 -2.88 -6.34
CA ALA A 27 10.63 -1.73 -6.68
C ALA A 27 9.84 -0.63 -7.42
N SER A 28 8.86 -1.02 -8.23
CA SER A 28 7.99 -0.08 -8.94
C SER A 28 6.98 0.61 -8.01
N SER A 29 6.35 -0.13 -7.09
CA SER A 29 5.49 0.42 -6.03
C SER A 29 6.26 1.49 -5.22
N GLN A 30 7.48 1.19 -4.76
CA GLN A 30 8.28 2.17 -4.03
C GLN A 30 8.56 3.46 -4.82
N ARG A 31 8.80 3.36 -6.14
CA ARG A 31 9.02 4.55 -6.98
C ARG A 31 7.74 5.38 -7.11
N LEU A 32 6.60 4.72 -7.28
CA LEU A 32 5.29 5.37 -7.39
C LEU A 32 4.89 6.06 -6.07
N CYS A 33 5.13 5.39 -4.95
CA CYS A 33 4.93 5.96 -3.61
C CYS A 33 5.74 7.26 -3.41
N ARG A 34 7.04 7.23 -3.76
CA ARG A 34 7.89 8.44 -3.69
C ARG A 34 7.41 9.55 -4.62
N GLU A 35 6.91 9.20 -5.81
CA GLU A 35 6.34 10.17 -6.75
C GLU A 35 5.09 10.85 -6.18
N ALA A 36 4.14 10.06 -5.64
CA ALA A 36 2.92 10.56 -5.02
C ALA A 36 3.22 11.44 -3.80
N GLN A 37 4.10 11.00 -2.89
CA GLN A 37 4.52 11.78 -1.72
C GLN A 37 5.21 13.10 -2.09
N ARG A 38 5.99 13.12 -3.17
CA ARG A 38 6.60 14.36 -3.67
C ARG A 38 5.53 15.33 -4.16
N LEU A 39 4.61 14.87 -5.00
CA LEU A 39 3.52 15.70 -5.53
C LEU A 39 2.60 16.22 -4.41
N GLU A 40 2.28 15.39 -3.42
CA GLU A 40 1.49 15.79 -2.26
C GLU A 40 2.21 16.87 -1.44
N ARG A 41 3.52 16.72 -1.22
CA ARG A 41 4.32 17.71 -0.52
C ARG A 41 4.37 19.05 -1.26
N GLU A 42 4.63 19.02 -2.56
CA GLU A 42 4.67 20.23 -3.40
C GLU A 42 3.31 20.96 -3.38
N LEU A 43 2.22 20.20 -3.45
CA LEU A 43 0.86 20.75 -3.34
C LEU A 43 0.61 21.36 -1.95
N ALA A 44 1.01 20.66 -0.88
CA ALA A 44 0.90 21.14 0.49
C ALA A 44 1.69 22.43 0.73
N GLU A 45 2.89 22.53 0.15
CA GLU A 45 3.72 23.73 0.22
C GLU A 45 3.12 24.90 -0.58
N THR A 46 2.40 24.62 -1.66
CA THR A 46 1.85 25.64 -2.56
C THR A 46 0.52 26.21 -2.05
N ILE A 47 -0.44 25.36 -1.69
CA ILE A 47 -1.81 25.79 -1.34
C ILE A 47 -2.20 25.45 0.10
N GLY A 48 -1.39 24.66 0.81
CA GLY A 48 -1.70 24.18 2.15
C GLY A 48 -2.79 23.10 2.15
N PHE A 49 -2.79 22.25 3.18
CA PHE A 49 -3.83 21.22 3.33
C PHE A 49 -5.23 21.83 3.56
N PRO A 50 -6.30 21.18 3.07
CA PRO A 50 -7.69 21.56 3.35
C PRO A 50 -7.94 21.66 4.85
N ARG A 51 -8.25 22.87 5.32
CA ARG A 51 -8.49 23.14 6.73
C ARG A 51 -9.33 24.39 6.95
N VAL A 52 -9.98 24.46 8.09
CA VAL A 52 -10.66 25.67 8.58
C VAL A 52 -10.31 25.93 10.03
N GLU A 53 -10.28 27.21 10.40
CA GLU A 53 -10.08 27.62 11.78
C GLU A 53 -11.43 27.76 12.50
N ILE A 54 -11.55 27.08 13.63
CA ILE A 54 -12.71 27.18 14.52
C ILE A 54 -12.42 28.25 15.56
N PRO A 55 -13.17 29.38 15.57
CA PRO A 55 -13.02 30.38 16.61
C PRO A 55 -13.56 29.82 17.93
N LEU A 56 -12.78 29.96 19.00
CA LEU A 56 -13.22 29.65 20.36
C LEU A 56 -13.70 30.94 21.03
N ASN A 57 -14.82 30.87 21.74
CA ASN A 57 -15.43 32.02 22.43
C ASN A 57 -14.70 32.41 23.74
N ASP A 58 -13.57 31.78 24.06
CA ASP A 58 -12.82 31.98 25.30
C ASP A 58 -11.63 32.93 25.05
N PRO A 59 -11.59 34.13 25.68
CA PRO A 59 -10.51 35.08 25.48
C PRO A 59 -9.16 34.46 25.89
N GLY A 60 -8.24 34.30 24.93
CA GLY A 60 -6.90 33.76 25.15
C GLY A 60 -6.70 32.31 24.72
N ARG A 61 -7.75 31.60 24.28
CA ARG A 61 -7.57 30.30 23.62
C ARG A 61 -7.32 30.48 22.11
N PRO A 62 -6.28 29.85 21.54
CA PRO A 62 -6.06 29.88 20.10
C PRO A 62 -7.20 29.16 19.35
N SER A 63 -7.44 29.55 18.10
CA SER A 63 -8.36 28.85 17.22
C SER A 63 -7.97 27.38 17.08
N VAL A 64 -8.96 26.51 16.90
CA VAL A 64 -8.71 25.08 16.65
C VAL A 64 -8.79 24.84 15.15
N VAL A 65 -7.74 24.28 14.56
CA VAL A 65 -7.75 23.86 13.16
C VAL A 65 -8.55 22.57 13.01
N ALA A 66 -9.50 22.55 12.08
CA ALA A 66 -10.22 21.36 11.70
C ALA A 66 -9.96 21.00 10.23
N THR A 67 -9.64 19.72 10.01
CA THR A 67 -9.42 19.13 8.68
C THR A 67 -10.58 18.21 8.28
N ASP A 68 -11.51 17.93 9.19
CA ASP A 68 -12.70 17.11 8.92
C ASP A 68 -13.98 17.69 9.54
N ALA A 69 -15.13 17.42 8.90
CA ALA A 69 -16.42 17.95 9.32
C ALA A 69 -16.91 17.41 10.69
N ARG A 70 -16.45 16.22 11.11
CA ARG A 70 -16.77 15.64 12.42
C ARG A 70 -16.00 16.34 13.52
N GLN A 71 -14.75 16.78 13.28
CA GLN A 71 -13.99 17.60 14.21
C GLN A 71 -14.69 18.93 14.47
N ILE A 72 -15.25 19.58 13.45
CA ILE A 72 -16.08 20.78 13.61
C ILE A 72 -17.26 20.52 14.56
N ASP A 73 -17.97 19.41 14.38
CA ASP A 73 -19.07 19.03 15.27
C ASP A 73 -18.62 18.68 16.69
N ARG A 74 -17.43 18.06 16.85
CA ARG A 74 -16.86 17.72 18.16
C ARG A 74 -16.49 18.98 18.94
N VAL A 75 -15.83 19.94 18.30
CA VAL A 75 -15.34 21.17 18.95
C VAL A 75 -16.49 22.12 19.28
N LEU A 76 -17.44 22.32 18.35
CA LEU A 76 -18.54 23.27 18.54
C LEU A 76 -19.79 22.66 19.18
N GLY A 77 -19.81 21.35 19.38
CA GLY A 77 -21.02 20.62 19.80
C GLY A 77 -22.17 20.73 18.78
N LYS A 78 -23.32 20.14 19.11
CA LYS A 78 -24.47 20.07 18.19
C LYS A 78 -25.66 20.97 18.54
N THR A 79 -25.47 21.94 19.42
CA THR A 79 -26.54 22.82 19.89
C THR A 79 -27.10 23.72 18.77
N PRO A 80 -28.32 24.25 18.90
CA PRO A 80 -28.87 25.23 17.96
C PRO A 80 -28.00 26.49 17.84
N ALA A 81 -27.37 26.93 18.94
CA ALA A 81 -26.53 28.12 18.99
C ALA A 81 -25.32 28.04 18.04
N THR A 82 -24.70 26.86 17.89
CA THR A 82 -23.53 26.69 17.01
C THR A 82 -23.88 26.25 15.59
N ARG A 83 -25.16 26.04 15.28
CA ARG A 83 -25.62 25.49 13.99
C ARG A 83 -25.16 26.33 12.79
N SER A 84 -25.29 27.65 12.85
CA SER A 84 -24.90 28.56 11.76
C SER A 84 -23.39 28.52 11.51
N LEU A 85 -22.60 28.63 12.58
CA LEU A 85 -21.15 28.54 12.53
C LEU A 85 -20.67 27.21 11.97
N ARG A 86 -21.21 26.07 12.47
CA ARG A 86 -20.88 24.74 11.94
C ARG A 86 -21.20 24.60 10.46
N ARG A 87 -22.37 25.08 10.03
CA ARG A 87 -22.75 25.04 8.60
C ARG A 87 -21.79 25.87 7.74
N ARG A 88 -21.37 27.04 8.22
CA ARG A 88 -20.40 27.88 7.52
C ARG A 88 -19.05 27.18 7.40
N LEU A 89 -18.46 26.77 8.53
CA LEU A 89 -17.15 26.11 8.56
C LEU A 89 -17.12 24.81 7.74
N LYS A 90 -18.21 24.04 7.73
CA LYS A 90 -18.31 22.83 6.88
C LYS A 90 -18.35 23.16 5.39
N ARG A 91 -19.00 24.26 4.99
CA ARG A 91 -18.96 24.72 3.59
C ARG A 91 -17.57 25.24 3.22
N ASP A 92 -16.95 26.02 4.10
CA ASP A 92 -15.61 26.56 3.88
C ASP A 92 -14.59 25.41 3.75
N LEU A 93 -14.70 24.40 4.61
CA LEU A 93 -13.86 23.18 4.53
C LEU A 93 -14.11 22.40 3.25
N ALA A 94 -15.37 22.25 2.83
CA ALA A 94 -15.70 21.59 1.56
C ALA A 94 -15.17 22.36 0.35
N ALA A 95 -15.17 23.70 0.39
CA ALA A 95 -14.59 24.53 -0.66
C ALA A 95 -13.05 24.39 -0.69
N ALA A 96 -12.39 24.38 0.46
CA ALA A 96 -10.96 24.14 0.56
C ALA A 96 -10.59 22.74 0.04
N GLN A 97 -11.38 21.72 0.36
CA GLN A 97 -11.20 20.37 -0.16
C GLN A 97 -11.38 20.32 -1.68
N ALA A 98 -12.44 20.94 -2.21
CA ALA A 98 -12.67 20.96 -3.66
C ALA A 98 -11.55 21.67 -4.42
N ASN A 99 -10.99 22.75 -3.85
CA ASN A 99 -9.82 23.43 -4.42
C ASN A 99 -8.59 22.52 -4.42
N TRP A 100 -8.32 21.85 -3.30
CA TRP A 100 -7.23 20.89 -3.20
C TRP A 100 -7.38 19.74 -4.18
N ASP A 101 -8.56 19.15 -4.30
CA ASP A 101 -8.83 18.03 -5.21
C ASP A 101 -8.65 18.46 -6.67
N ALA A 102 -9.09 19.67 -7.02
CA ALA A 102 -8.89 20.22 -8.36
C ALA A 102 -7.41 20.44 -8.69
N GLU A 103 -6.65 21.01 -7.76
CA GLU A 103 -5.21 21.22 -7.94
C GLU A 103 -4.44 19.90 -7.92
N ALA A 104 -4.81 18.94 -7.05
CA ALA A 104 -4.26 17.59 -7.03
C ALA A 104 -4.47 16.87 -8.37
N ALA A 105 -5.65 17.01 -8.97
CA ALA A 105 -5.91 16.48 -10.30
C ALA A 105 -5.07 17.19 -11.38
N ALA A 106 -4.95 18.51 -11.30
CA ALA A 106 -4.19 19.33 -12.25
C ALA A 106 -2.68 19.01 -12.26
N VAL A 107 -2.09 18.77 -11.08
CA VAL A 107 -0.66 18.39 -10.94
C VAL A 107 -0.42 16.89 -11.08
N GLY A 108 -1.48 16.10 -11.31
CA GLY A 108 -1.39 14.65 -11.52
C GLY A 108 -1.26 13.81 -10.25
N LEU A 109 -1.38 14.40 -9.06
CA LEU A 109 -1.34 13.69 -7.78
C LEU A 109 -2.42 12.61 -7.70
N THR A 110 -3.65 12.90 -8.13
CA THR A 110 -4.75 11.91 -8.12
C THR A 110 -4.37 10.65 -8.90
N SER A 111 -3.82 10.81 -10.10
CA SER A 111 -3.38 9.68 -10.92
C SER A 111 -2.16 8.96 -10.32
N ALA A 112 -1.24 9.70 -9.68
CA ALA A 112 -0.09 9.10 -9.01
C ALA A 112 -0.51 8.19 -7.85
N VAL A 113 -1.45 8.64 -7.01
CA VAL A 113 -2.01 7.86 -5.90
C VAL A 113 -2.75 6.61 -6.42
N GLU A 114 -3.50 6.73 -7.52
CA GLU A 114 -4.16 5.56 -8.14
C GLU A 114 -3.16 4.52 -8.64
N ARG A 115 -2.05 4.96 -9.25
CA ARG A 115 -0.96 4.07 -9.72
C ARG A 115 -0.24 3.40 -8.55
N GLU A 116 0.08 4.15 -7.51
CA GLU A 116 0.66 3.63 -6.26
C GLU A 116 -0.25 2.54 -5.69
N ALA A 117 -1.53 2.85 -5.44
CA ALA A 117 -2.48 1.90 -4.89
C ALA A 117 -2.68 0.66 -5.78
N ALA A 118 -2.58 0.80 -7.11
CA ALA A 118 -2.62 -0.33 -8.02
C ALA A 118 -1.37 -1.21 -7.93
N ALA A 119 -0.18 -0.60 -7.81
CA ALA A 119 1.07 -1.33 -7.62
C ALA A 119 1.09 -2.08 -6.28
N ASP A 120 0.62 -1.46 -5.20
CA ASP A 120 0.55 -2.09 -3.88
C ASP A 120 -0.39 -3.29 -3.89
N ARG A 121 -1.57 -3.16 -4.49
CA ARG A 121 -2.49 -4.30 -4.68
C ARG A 121 -1.84 -5.44 -5.47
N ARG A 122 -1.00 -5.12 -6.45
CA ARG A 122 -0.27 -6.12 -7.26
C ARG A 122 0.82 -6.82 -6.45
N VAL A 123 1.58 -6.08 -5.63
CA VAL A 123 2.55 -6.67 -4.68
C VAL A 123 1.85 -7.66 -3.77
N ASP A 124 0.75 -7.23 -3.16
CA ASP A 124 -0.09 -8.03 -2.27
C ASP A 124 -0.59 -9.33 -2.93
N GLU A 125 -1.06 -9.23 -4.18
CA GLU A 125 -1.49 -10.38 -4.96
C GLU A 125 -0.34 -11.35 -5.25
N LEU A 126 0.84 -10.84 -5.61
CA LEU A 126 2.03 -11.63 -5.84
C LEU A 126 2.48 -12.37 -4.58
N LEU A 127 2.49 -11.70 -3.42
CA LEU A 127 2.82 -12.33 -2.14
C LEU A 127 1.84 -13.47 -1.80
N ARG A 128 0.54 -13.23 -1.93
CA ARG A 128 -0.48 -14.27 -1.72
C ARG A 128 -0.38 -15.42 -2.71
N THR A 129 0.00 -15.13 -3.96
CA THR A 129 0.17 -16.15 -5.00
C THR A 129 1.41 -16.99 -4.72
N ALA A 130 2.54 -16.35 -4.39
CA ALA A 130 3.80 -17.03 -4.08
C ALA A 130 3.70 -17.90 -2.84
N SER A 131 3.03 -17.46 -1.77
CA SER A 131 2.87 -18.26 -0.55
C SER A 131 2.08 -19.56 -0.80
N ARG A 132 1.10 -19.52 -1.72
CA ARG A 132 0.22 -20.65 -2.06
C ARG A 132 0.73 -21.52 -3.20
N THR A 133 1.66 -21.02 -4.03
CA THR A 133 2.19 -21.77 -5.18
C THR A 133 3.15 -22.84 -4.67
N PRO A 134 2.91 -24.14 -4.95
CA PRO A 134 3.83 -25.18 -4.51
C PRO A 134 5.17 -25.09 -5.23
N ALA A 135 6.27 -25.24 -4.49
CA ALA A 135 7.59 -25.42 -5.09
C ALA A 135 7.71 -26.82 -5.67
N ARG A 136 8.34 -26.93 -6.84
CA ARG A 136 8.56 -28.21 -7.53
C ARG A 136 10.03 -28.63 -7.47
N SER A 137 10.85 -27.86 -6.78
CA SER A 137 12.29 -28.02 -6.70
C SER A 137 12.89 -27.27 -5.51
N ILE A 138 14.11 -27.64 -5.11
CA ILE A 138 14.85 -26.89 -4.09
C ILE A 138 15.07 -25.41 -4.49
N PRO A 139 15.44 -25.06 -5.73
CA PRO A 139 15.45 -23.66 -6.18
C PRO A 139 14.13 -22.92 -5.98
N GLY A 140 12.97 -23.57 -6.20
CA GLY A 140 11.67 -22.97 -5.91
C GLY A 140 11.44 -22.71 -4.42
N VAL A 141 11.84 -23.65 -3.56
CA VAL A 141 11.79 -23.46 -2.10
C VAL A 141 12.67 -22.28 -1.68
N ILE A 142 13.87 -22.16 -2.25
CA ILE A 142 14.77 -21.03 -2.02
C ILE A 142 14.12 -19.71 -2.47
N ALA A 143 13.51 -19.67 -3.65
CA ALA A 143 12.82 -18.48 -4.15
C ALA A 143 11.66 -18.07 -3.22
N LYS A 144 10.86 -19.04 -2.73
CA LYS A 144 9.79 -18.78 -1.76
C LYS A 144 10.33 -18.19 -0.45
N LEU A 145 11.43 -18.74 0.07
CA LEU A 145 12.08 -18.20 1.27
C LEU A 145 12.67 -16.80 1.02
N ALA A 146 13.28 -16.56 -0.14
CA ALA A 146 13.83 -15.27 -0.50
C ALA A 146 12.76 -14.17 -0.52
N ILE A 147 11.58 -14.45 -1.10
CA ILE A 147 10.43 -13.52 -1.05
C ILE A 147 10.07 -13.20 0.41
N ALA A 148 9.94 -14.24 1.25
CA ALA A 148 9.54 -14.06 2.65
C ALA A 148 10.55 -13.22 3.45
N THR A 149 11.84 -13.47 3.26
CA THR A 149 12.91 -12.75 3.97
C THR A 149 13.03 -11.31 3.47
N GLU A 150 13.10 -11.10 2.15
CA GLU A 150 13.21 -9.75 1.59
C GLU A 150 11.99 -8.89 1.94
N TRP A 151 10.77 -9.45 1.86
CA TRP A 151 9.56 -8.73 2.28
C TRP A 151 9.59 -8.36 3.76
N SER A 152 9.98 -9.29 4.64
CA SER A 152 10.02 -9.02 6.08
C SER A 152 11.07 -7.97 6.47
N GLU A 153 12.17 -7.87 5.72
CA GLU A 153 13.18 -6.82 5.91
C GLU A 153 12.68 -5.45 5.44
N LEU A 154 11.93 -5.42 4.34
CA LEU A 154 11.44 -4.19 3.72
C LEU A 154 10.19 -3.64 4.44
N GLU A 155 9.33 -4.54 4.93
CA GLU A 155 8.05 -4.22 5.59
C GLU A 155 7.91 -4.99 6.92
N PRO A 156 8.70 -4.62 7.95
CA PRO A 156 8.78 -5.36 9.22
C PRO A 156 7.48 -5.36 10.02
N ASP A 157 6.61 -4.38 9.79
CA ASP A 157 5.32 -4.22 10.47
C ASP A 157 4.17 -4.93 9.72
N ALA A 158 4.46 -5.64 8.62
CA ALA A 158 3.44 -6.32 7.84
C ALA A 158 2.94 -7.62 8.52
N ASP A 159 1.64 -7.67 8.83
CA ASP A 159 1.02 -8.82 9.49
C ASP A 159 0.92 -10.06 8.58
N GLY A 160 1.04 -11.25 9.19
CA GLY A 160 0.63 -12.54 8.59
C GLY A 160 1.56 -13.15 7.54
N TYR A 161 2.34 -12.34 6.82
CA TYR A 161 3.10 -12.81 5.66
C TYR A 161 4.23 -13.81 5.96
N PRO A 162 5.14 -13.66 6.94
CA PRO A 162 6.20 -14.66 7.11
C PRO A 162 5.64 -16.05 7.43
N TRP A 163 4.52 -16.14 8.15
CA TRP A 163 3.92 -17.41 8.56
C TRP A 163 3.32 -18.21 7.40
N ASP A 164 2.67 -17.55 6.44
CA ASP A 164 2.11 -18.24 5.27
C ASP A 164 3.20 -18.85 4.39
N PHE A 165 4.31 -18.13 4.22
CA PHE A 165 5.48 -18.64 3.51
C PHE A 165 6.14 -19.82 4.26
N ILE A 166 6.32 -19.73 5.58
CA ILE A 166 6.89 -20.82 6.39
C ILE A 166 6.04 -22.10 6.26
N ARG A 167 4.71 -21.98 6.36
CA ARG A 167 3.81 -23.14 6.18
C ARG A 167 3.92 -23.73 4.77
N GLY A 168 3.99 -22.88 3.75
CA GLY A 168 4.17 -23.30 2.36
C GLY A 168 5.50 -24.05 2.14
N VAL A 169 6.60 -23.54 2.68
CA VAL A 169 7.92 -24.17 2.59
C VAL A 169 7.95 -25.55 3.25
N LEU A 170 7.34 -25.70 4.43
CA LEU A 170 7.24 -26.99 5.11
C LEU A 170 6.47 -28.02 4.27
N ALA A 171 5.36 -27.60 3.65
CA ALA A 171 4.57 -28.45 2.77
C ALA A 171 5.36 -28.87 1.52
N ASP A 172 6.07 -27.93 0.90
CA ASP A 172 6.89 -28.19 -0.29
C ASP A 172 8.02 -29.19 0.01
N LEU A 173 8.77 -28.97 1.10
CA LEU A 173 9.85 -29.87 1.50
C LEU A 173 9.35 -31.28 1.82
N THR A 174 8.18 -31.40 2.46
CA THR A 174 7.55 -32.70 2.73
C THR A 174 7.15 -33.42 1.44
N ALA A 175 6.64 -32.69 0.44
CA ALA A 175 6.27 -33.26 -0.85
C ALA A 175 7.49 -33.68 -1.69
N LEU A 176 8.56 -32.89 -1.66
CA LEU A 176 9.79 -33.20 -2.39
C LEU A 176 10.47 -34.46 -1.86
N THR A 177 10.55 -34.63 -0.53
CA THR A 177 11.14 -35.84 0.06
C THR A 177 10.29 -37.09 -0.14
N ALA A 178 8.96 -36.94 -0.19
CA ALA A 178 8.06 -38.06 -0.49
C ALA A 178 8.15 -38.54 -1.95
N ASN A 179 8.51 -37.64 -2.89
CA ASN A 179 8.69 -38.00 -4.31
C ASN A 179 10.09 -38.57 -4.61
N GLU A 180 11.03 -38.47 -3.68
CA GLU A 180 12.39 -39.04 -3.78
C GLU A 180 12.48 -40.47 -3.20
N ALA A 181 11.43 -40.93 -2.49
CA ALA A 181 11.34 -42.25 -1.85
C ALA A 181 10.61 -43.29 -2.71
#